data_AF-A0A1Y3T5J4-F1
#
_entry.id   AF-A0A1Y3T5J4-F1
#
_cell.length_a   1.000
_cell.length_b   1.000
_cell.length_c   1.000
_cell.angle_alpha   90.00
_cell.angle_beta   90.00
_cell.angle_gamma   90.00
#
_symmetry.space_group_name_H-M   'P 1'
#
loop_
_entity.id
_entity.type
_entity.pdbx_description
1 polymer ?
#
loop_
_entity_poly.entity_id
_entity_poly.type
_entity_poly.pdbx_seq_one_letter_code
_entity_poly.pdbx_strand_id
1 'polypeptide(L)'
;MPTRSSRSAIFRYFPRIACEENYHDKLLPELSKEDFPCLTYTRDLTDWHDFIRRTPEEYEAWIDGASKECETLELKILSDMSQEEKPIFVDTNISIETLRAIADHGRT
;
A
#
# COMPACT_ATOMS: atom_id res chain seq x y z
N MET A 1 10.44 27.65 -5.06
CA MET A 1 10.07 27.06 -6.37
C MET A 1 9.48 25.69 -6.10
N PRO A 2 8.25 25.37 -6.52
CA PRO A 2 7.71 24.04 -6.28
C PRO A 2 8.36 23.05 -7.25
N THR A 3 9.02 22.03 -6.71
CA THR A 3 9.54 20.90 -7.47
C THR A 3 8.35 20.15 -8.07
N ARG A 4 8.17 20.25 -9.39
CA ARG A 4 7.17 19.43 -10.10
C ARG A 4 7.64 17.98 -10.06
N SER A 5 6.96 17.15 -9.29
CA SER A 5 7.06 15.69 -9.48
C SER A 5 6.60 15.36 -10.91
N SER A 6 7.43 14.63 -11.64
CA SER A 6 7.20 14.25 -13.04
C SER A 6 5.89 13.48 -13.26
N ARG A 7 5.27 12.97 -12.18
CA ARG A 7 4.03 12.18 -12.22
C ARG A 7 2.78 13.00 -12.57
N SER A 8 2.75 14.31 -12.31
CA SER A 8 1.56 15.15 -12.55
C SER A 8 1.29 15.49 -14.03
N ALA A 9 2.14 15.07 -14.97
CA ALA A 9 1.99 15.42 -16.39
C ALA A 9 0.97 14.54 -17.13
N ILE A 10 0.86 13.25 -16.79
CA ILE A 10 -0.06 12.29 -17.46
C ILE A 10 -1.54 12.54 -17.10
N PHE A 11 -1.80 13.14 -15.93
CA PHE A 11 -3.15 13.27 -15.36
C PHE A 11 -3.99 14.44 -15.90
N ARG A 12 -3.47 15.30 -16.79
CA ARG A 12 -4.12 16.57 -17.15
C ARG A 12 -5.31 16.48 -18.11
N TYR A 13 -5.53 15.35 -18.79
CA TYR A 13 -6.39 15.31 -19.97
C TYR A 13 -7.67 14.47 -19.85
N PHE A 14 -7.91 13.79 -18.72
CA PHE A 14 -9.12 12.97 -18.53
C PHE A 14 -9.53 12.91 -17.05
N PRO A 15 -10.83 12.78 -16.73
CA PRO A 15 -11.29 12.51 -15.37
C PRO A 15 -10.78 11.14 -14.92
N ARG A 16 -9.74 11.14 -14.09
CA ARG A 16 -9.07 9.96 -13.56
C ARG A 16 -8.77 10.20 -12.08
N ILE A 17 -8.66 9.13 -11.32
CA ILE A 17 -8.19 9.19 -9.93
C ILE A 17 -6.73 8.76 -9.91
N ALA A 18 -5.87 9.57 -9.30
CA ALA A 18 -4.45 9.28 -9.11
C ALA A 18 -4.22 9.07 -7.62
N CYS A 19 -3.84 7.85 -7.22
CA CYS A 19 -3.36 7.63 -5.86
C CYS A 19 -1.94 8.18 -5.74
N GLU A 20 -1.66 8.82 -4.61
CA GLU A 20 -0.30 9.25 -4.24
C GLU A 20 0.54 8.03 -3.82
N GLU A 21 1.84 8.24 -3.59
CA GLU A 21 2.69 7.18 -3.02
C GLU A 21 2.16 6.76 -1.65
N ASN A 22 2.21 5.45 -1.37
CA ASN A 22 1.77 4.86 -0.11
C ASN A 22 0.38 5.34 0.33
N TYR A 23 -0.58 5.40 -0.60
CA TYR A 23 -1.94 5.90 -0.35
C TYR A 23 -2.72 5.13 0.74
N HIS A 24 -2.23 3.97 1.18
CA HIS A 24 -2.74 3.22 2.33
C HIS A 24 -2.34 3.84 3.68
N ASP A 25 -1.32 4.72 3.74
CA ASP A 25 -0.85 5.39 4.96
C ASP A 25 -1.95 6.21 5.65
N LYS A 26 -2.96 6.67 4.89
CA LYS A 26 -4.13 7.35 5.44
C LYS A 26 -4.90 6.50 6.47
N LEU A 27 -4.78 5.18 6.40
CA LEU A 27 -5.41 4.23 7.33
C LEU A 27 -4.52 3.91 8.54
N LEU A 28 -3.20 4.13 8.44
CA LEU A 28 -2.21 3.76 9.46
C LEU A 28 -2.55 4.24 10.89
N PRO A 29 -3.07 5.47 11.11
CA PRO A 29 -3.42 5.94 12.45
C PRO A 29 -4.51 5.11 13.13
N GLU A 30 -5.39 4.46 12.36
CA GLU A 30 -6.56 3.73 12.86
C GLU A 30 -6.34 2.21 12.92
N LEU A 31 -5.21 1.70 12.43
CA LEU A 31 -4.92 0.27 12.41
C LEU A 31 -4.70 -0.29 13.83
N SER A 32 -5.34 -1.42 14.10
CA SER A 32 -5.04 -2.25 15.27
C SER A 32 -3.74 -3.03 15.03
N LYS A 33 -2.90 -3.12 16.06
CA LYS A 33 -1.67 -3.93 16.03
C LYS A 33 -1.93 -5.43 16.08
N GLU A 34 -3.12 -5.83 16.52
CA GLU A 34 -3.56 -7.22 16.54
C GLU A 34 -3.84 -7.72 15.12
N ASP A 35 -4.40 -6.85 14.27
CA ASP A 35 -4.73 -7.17 12.88
C ASP A 35 -3.58 -6.84 11.90
N PHE A 36 -2.80 -5.77 12.17
CA PHE A 36 -1.73 -5.27 11.29
C PHE A 36 -0.39 -5.10 12.04
N PRO A 37 0.15 -6.16 12.66
CA PRO A 37 1.32 -6.05 13.53
C PRO A 37 2.58 -5.53 12.82
N CYS A 38 2.73 -5.74 11.51
CA CYS A 38 3.94 -5.32 10.80
C CYS A 38 3.91 -3.83 10.46
N LEU A 39 2.78 -3.32 9.96
CA LEU A 39 2.59 -1.90 9.65
C LEU A 39 2.54 -1.04 10.91
N THR A 40 1.95 -1.55 11.99
CA THR A 40 1.92 -0.81 13.26
C THR A 40 3.21 -0.94 14.05
N TYR A 41 4.13 -1.82 13.67
CA TYR A 41 5.34 -2.08 14.46
C TYR A 41 6.15 -0.81 14.74
N THR A 42 6.49 -0.03 13.71
CA THR A 42 7.31 1.18 13.88
C THR A 42 6.55 2.32 14.52
N ARG A 43 5.23 2.40 14.30
CA ARG A 43 4.32 3.35 14.96
C ARG A 43 4.30 3.14 16.48
N ASP A 44 4.26 1.88 16.90
CA ASP A 44 4.11 1.48 18.30
C ASP A 44 5.46 1.16 18.96
N LEU A 45 6.57 1.33 18.23
CA LEU A 45 7.92 1.04 18.71
C LEU A 45 8.35 2.02 19.80
N THR A 46 8.66 1.48 20.98
CA THR A 46 9.15 2.28 22.12
C THR A 46 10.66 2.50 22.10
N ASP A 47 11.44 1.55 21.57
CA ASP A 47 12.90 1.63 21.50
C ASP A 47 13.42 1.17 20.13
N TRP A 48 14.16 2.05 19.45
CA TRP A 48 14.80 1.75 18.17
C TRP A 48 15.85 0.63 18.27
N HIS A 49 16.41 0.37 19.44
CA HIS A 49 17.32 -0.76 19.64
C HIS A 49 16.65 -2.11 19.35
N ASP A 50 15.35 -2.26 19.64
CA ASP A 50 14.62 -3.49 19.36
C ASP A 50 14.50 -3.72 17.84
N PHE A 51 14.41 -2.64 17.06
CA PHE A 51 14.44 -2.73 15.61
C PHE A 51 15.81 -3.12 15.07
N ILE A 52 16.86 -2.44 15.55
CA ILE A 52 18.24 -2.63 15.07
C ILE A 52 18.79 -4.02 15.41
N ARG A 53 18.33 -4.63 16.52
CA ARG A 53 18.84 -5.91 17.01
C ARG A 53 18.11 -7.14 16.47
N ARG A 54 17.09 -6.96 15.61
CA ARG A 54 16.42 -8.08 14.96
C ARG A 54 17.41 -9.01 14.28
N THR A 55 17.13 -10.30 14.33
CA THR A 55 17.86 -11.24 13.46
C THR A 55 17.50 -10.98 12.00
N PRO A 56 18.34 -11.40 11.04
CA PRO A 56 18.00 -11.32 9.63
C PRO A 56 16.63 -11.94 9.29
N GLU A 57 16.28 -13.05 9.93
CA GLU A 57 15.00 -13.75 9.74
C GLU A 57 13.82 -12.96 10.30
N GLU A 58 13.96 -12.34 11.48
CA GLU A 58 12.93 -11.47 12.05
C GLU A 58 12.72 -10.22 11.19
N TYR A 59 13.80 -9.71 10.61
CA TYR A 59 13.73 -8.56 9.71
C TYR A 59 13.05 -8.93 8.39
N GLU A 60 13.43 -10.05 7.78
CA GLU A 60 12.80 -10.59 6.56
C GLU A 60 11.30 -10.84 6.78
N ALA A 61 10.93 -11.53 7.86
CA ALA A 61 9.54 -11.79 8.21
C ALA A 61 8.74 -10.49 8.38
N TRP A 62 9.35 -9.44 8.95
CA TRP A 62 8.71 -8.13 9.07
C TRP A 62 8.52 -7.44 7.70
N ILE A 63 9.51 -7.50 6.80
CA ILE A 63 9.41 -6.95 5.45
C ILE A 63 8.31 -7.66 4.63
N ASP A 64 8.30 -8.99 4.67
CA ASP A 64 7.30 -9.80 3.96
C ASP A 64 5.89 -9.57 4.53
N GLY A 65 5.79 -9.51 5.86
CA GLY A 65 4.55 -9.22 6.56
C GLY A 65 4.01 -7.83 6.24
N ALA A 66 4.86 -6.79 6.30
CA ALA A 66 4.48 -5.43 5.95
C ALA A 66 4.01 -5.32 4.49
N SER A 67 4.69 -5.99 3.56
CA SER A 67 4.29 -6.01 2.14
C SER A 67 2.89 -6.60 1.95
N LYS A 68 2.58 -7.69 2.67
CA LYS A 68 1.28 -8.36 2.60
C LYS A 68 0.15 -7.57 3.27
N GLU A 69 0.47 -6.91 4.38
CA GLU A 69 -0.44 -6.00 5.06
C GLU A 69 -0.75 -4.77 4.20
N CYS A 70 0.26 -4.18 3.54
CA CYS A 70 0.08 -3.11 2.54
C CYS A 70 -0.87 -3.56 1.42
N GLU A 71 -0.60 -4.72 0.81
CA GLU A 71 -1.45 -5.29 -0.24
C GLU A 71 -2.91 -5.42 0.22
N THR A 72 -3.13 -5.90 1.45
CA THR A 72 -4.48 -6.05 2.02
C THR A 72 -5.23 -4.71 2.12
N LEU A 73 -4.55 -3.66 2.59
CA LEU A 73 -5.15 -2.32 2.69
C LEU A 73 -5.39 -1.69 1.32
N GLU A 74 -4.45 -1.86 0.39
CA GLU A 74 -4.57 -1.37 -0.97
C GLU A 74 -5.76 -1.99 -1.71
N LEU A 75 -5.94 -3.31 -1.62
CA LEU A 75 -7.09 -4.00 -2.20
C LEU A 75 -8.42 -3.49 -1.65
N LYS A 76 -8.49 -3.24 -0.32
CA LYS A 76 -9.68 -2.64 0.31
C LYS A 76 -9.97 -1.26 -0.26
N ILE A 77 -8.96 -0.38 -0.29
CA ILE A 77 -9.11 0.99 -0.81
C ILE A 77 -9.53 0.98 -2.28
N LEU A 78 -8.90 0.15 -3.10
CA LEU A 78 -9.21 0.06 -4.52
C LEU A 78 -10.60 -0.52 -4.78
N SER A 79 -11.02 -1.51 -3.99
CA SER A 79 -12.39 -2.04 -4.04
C SER A 79 -13.41 -0.92 -3.79
N ASP A 80 -13.20 -0.11 -2.75
CA ASP A 80 -14.09 1.02 -2.42
C ASP A 80 -14.09 2.09 -3.53
N MET A 81 -12.91 2.44 -4.07
CA MET A 81 -12.76 3.46 -5.11
C MET A 81 -13.28 2.99 -6.49
N SER A 82 -13.25 1.69 -6.77
CA SER A 82 -13.71 1.13 -8.05
C SER A 82 -15.19 1.43 -8.34
N GLN A 83 -15.97 1.78 -7.30
CA GLN A 83 -17.38 2.16 -7.42
C GLN A 83 -17.59 3.51 -8.14
N GLU A 84 -16.54 4.34 -8.30
CA GLU A 84 -16.65 5.65 -8.95
C GLU A 84 -16.64 5.59 -10.50
N GLU A 85 -16.51 4.41 -11.10
CA GLU A 85 -16.45 4.18 -12.57
C GLU A 85 -15.40 5.02 -13.32
N LYS A 86 -14.38 5.53 -12.62
CA LYS A 86 -13.25 6.26 -13.20
C LYS A 86 -12.01 5.37 -13.21
N PRO A 87 -11.14 5.49 -14.23
CA PRO A 87 -9.84 4.84 -14.20
C PRO A 87 -9.01 5.33 -13.00
N ILE A 88 -8.51 4.37 -12.21
CA ILE A 88 -7.65 4.61 -11.05
C ILE A 88 -6.21 4.25 -11.44
N PHE A 89 -5.27 5.15 -11.16
CA PHE A 89 -3.84 4.92 -11.36
C PHE A 89 -3.16 4.87 -10.00
N VAL A 90 -2.41 3.81 -9.78
CA VAL A 90 -1.73 3.55 -8.51
C VAL A 90 -0.30 3.09 -8.76
N ASP A 91 0.61 3.53 -7.90
CA ASP A 91 1.82 2.77 -7.60
C ASP A 91 1.43 1.78 -6.51
N THR A 92 1.58 0.47 -6.74
CA THR A 92 0.94 -0.55 -5.92
C THR A 92 1.93 -1.50 -5.26
N ASN A 93 1.60 -1.91 -4.04
CA ASN A 93 2.23 -3.01 -3.33
C ASN A 93 1.57 -4.38 -3.59
N ILE A 94 0.53 -4.44 -4.45
CA ILE A 94 -0.15 -5.70 -4.77
C ILE A 94 0.83 -6.62 -5.52
N SER A 95 0.98 -7.85 -5.02
CA SER A 95 1.81 -8.87 -5.63
C SER A 95 1.40 -9.19 -7.07
N ILE A 96 2.38 -9.61 -7.88
CA ILE A 96 2.15 -10.03 -9.26
C ILE A 96 1.16 -11.20 -9.32
N GLU A 97 1.20 -12.08 -8.34
CA GLU A 97 0.32 -13.23 -8.21
C GLU A 97 -1.14 -12.81 -8.04
N THR A 98 -1.40 -11.87 -7.14
CA THR A 98 -2.75 -11.31 -6.93
C THR A 98 -3.21 -10.50 -8.14
N LEU A 99 -2.34 -9.67 -8.75
CA LEU A 99 -2.66 -8.95 -9.98
C LEU A 99 -3.06 -9.90 -11.11
N ARG A 100 -2.35 -11.03 -11.25
CA ARG A 100 -2.68 -12.07 -12.22
C ARG A 100 -4.05 -12.68 -11.94
N ALA A 101 -4.34 -13.04 -10.69
CA ALA A 101 -5.64 -13.59 -10.30
C ALA A 101 -6.79 -12.61 -10.61
N ILE A 102 -6.63 -11.33 -10.29
CA ILE A 102 -7.62 -10.28 -10.60
C ILE A 102 -7.84 -10.15 -12.12
N ALA A 103 -6.75 -10.12 -12.89
CA ALA A 103 -6.83 -10.00 -14.35
C ALA A 103 -7.50 -11.21 -15.00
N ASP A 104 -7.31 -12.42 -14.47
CA ASP A 104 -7.94 -13.64 -14.96
C ASP A 104 -9.44 -13.67 -14.62
N HIS A 105 -9.83 -13.22 -13.42
CA HIS A 105 -11.25 -13.07 -13.05
C HIS A 105 -12.02 -12.09 -13.96
N GLY A 106 -11.38 -11.02 -14.44
CA GLY A 106 -12.01 -10.08 -15.36
C GLY A 106 -12.21 -10.58 -16.79
N ARG A 107 -11.74 -11.79 -17.13
CA ARG A 107 -11.86 -12.40 -18.47
C ARG A 107 -13.01 -13.42 -18.60
N THR A 108 -13.65 -13.79 -17.49
CA THR A 108 -14.81 -14.70 -17.45
C THR A 108 -16.10 -13.91 -17.31
#